data_AF-F0H4E6-F1
#
_entry.id   AF-F0H4E6-F1
#
_cell.length_a   1.000
_cell.length_b   1.000
_cell.length_c   1.000
_cell.angle_alpha   90.00
_cell.angle_beta   90.00
_cell.angle_gamma   90.00
#
_symmetry.space_group_name_H-M   'P 1'
#
loop_
_entity.id
_entity.type
_entity.pdbx_description
1 polymer ?
#
loop_
_entity_poly.entity_id
_entity_poly.type
_entity_poly.pdbx_seq_one_letter_code
_entity_poly.pdbx_strand_id
1 'polypeptide(L)'
;MDKIDFILKLANSHSNPNSADLVICKAMVDTLSEKDTEKIRSCHSKVAAYICWRCNPTPAKPVVHYKSWQTYFNDLKLRKRGVYSNSRRILCRMLPYIGWNGQLKVLQFLINSSIRTEQGWAAYFLGTHWNIVADLPDKQKYKWYDLIINTWQQNHNVESAKLIVRHFPMQYVKQYVDEITAQDDYFHVALRLAELPAYNVKRELLTDNEYLYIMAKTNRDVPDELCQQALAKLLLSKAELTAFEKSFFWEYREKYFFSFLSLDDVRKFIWCFGKLGKTNLLINFYRFDKMAQKYLSHRFESSGEWEFRELIEHELRHLLRFYFPIIQLKKGFLEKMIKNNPAIGQLVRELQLHIE
;
A
#
# COMPACT_ATOMS: atom_id res chain seq x y z
N MET A 1 -11.10 24.31 12.86
CA MET A 1 -12.30 23.59 12.39
C MET A 1 -12.16 22.17 12.88
N ASP A 2 -13.14 21.67 13.62
CA ASP A 2 -13.12 20.32 14.18
C ASP A 2 -13.22 19.25 13.06
N LYS A 3 -12.61 18.09 13.28
CA LYS A 3 -12.55 16.96 12.34
C LYS A 3 -13.96 16.45 12.02
N ILE A 4 -14.85 16.43 13.01
CA ILE A 4 -16.25 16.02 12.86
C ILE A 4 -17.01 17.08 12.05
N ASP A 5 -16.87 18.36 12.41
CA ASP A 5 -17.48 19.47 11.68
C ASP A 5 -17.07 19.48 10.20
N PHE A 6 -15.83 19.12 9.90
CA PHE A 6 -15.36 19.02 8.51
C PHE A 6 -16.04 17.86 7.76
N ILE A 7 -16.10 16.66 8.35
CA ILE A 7 -16.76 15.49 7.72
C ILE A 7 -18.26 15.75 7.56
N LEU A 8 -18.91 16.35 8.56
CA LEU A 8 -20.33 16.72 8.51
C LEU A 8 -20.59 17.79 7.45
N LYS A 9 -19.75 18.82 7.36
CA LYS A 9 -19.86 19.83 6.29
C LYS A 9 -19.68 19.21 4.92
N LEU A 10 -18.70 18.33 4.73
CA LEU A 10 -18.46 17.64 3.46
C LEU A 10 -19.64 16.73 3.06
N ALA A 11 -20.19 15.99 4.02
CA ALA A 11 -21.36 15.14 3.83
C ALA A 11 -22.64 15.94 3.52
N ASN A 12 -22.78 17.13 4.11
CA ASN A 12 -23.96 17.98 3.93
C ASN A 12 -23.86 18.92 2.71
N SER A 13 -22.65 19.27 2.25
CA SER A 13 -22.45 20.20 1.14
C SER A 13 -22.47 19.54 -0.24
N HIS A 14 -22.39 18.20 -0.32
CA HIS A 14 -22.37 17.47 -1.59
C HIS A 14 -23.43 16.37 -1.63
N SER A 15 -24.46 16.56 -2.46
CA SER A 15 -25.51 15.55 -2.70
C SER A 15 -24.99 14.28 -3.39
N ASN A 16 -23.85 14.37 -4.08
CA ASN A 16 -23.06 13.27 -4.65
C ASN A 16 -21.55 13.55 -4.43
N PRO A 17 -20.90 12.92 -3.44
CA PRO A 17 -19.46 13.09 -3.19
C PRO A 17 -18.63 12.47 -4.34
N ASN A 18 -17.54 13.12 -4.75
CA ASN A 18 -16.64 12.57 -5.75
C ASN A 18 -15.61 11.59 -5.13
N SER A 19 -14.77 10.97 -5.96
CA SER A 19 -13.78 9.98 -5.48
C SER A 19 -12.78 10.56 -4.47
N ALA A 20 -12.36 11.81 -4.66
CA ALA A 20 -11.46 12.53 -3.74
C ALA A 20 -12.12 12.78 -2.37
N ASP A 21 -13.38 13.20 -2.37
CA ASP A 21 -14.19 13.41 -1.16
C ASP A 21 -14.28 12.11 -0.34
N LEU A 22 -14.53 10.98 -1.01
CA LEU A 22 -14.63 9.66 -0.38
C LEU A 22 -13.30 9.16 0.20
N VAL A 23 -12.19 9.44 -0.48
CA VAL A 23 -10.83 9.08 -0.01
C VAL A 23 -10.47 9.85 1.26
N ILE A 24 -10.73 11.16 1.29
CA ILE A 24 -10.46 12.01 2.46
C ILE A 24 -11.36 11.60 3.62
N CYS A 25 -12.66 11.39 3.36
CA CYS A 25 -13.59 10.85 4.36
C CYS A 25 -13.07 9.54 4.95
N LYS A 26 -12.66 8.58 4.13
CA LYS A 26 -12.12 7.30 4.60
C LYS A 26 -10.88 7.50 5.48
N ALA A 27 -9.94 8.32 5.03
CA ALA A 27 -8.71 8.59 5.79
C ALA A 27 -8.99 9.22 7.17
N MET A 28 -10.03 10.06 7.27
CA MET A 28 -10.42 10.70 8.54
C MET A 28 -11.27 9.79 9.43
N VAL A 29 -12.17 8.98 8.86
CA VAL A 29 -13.05 8.06 9.60
C VAL A 29 -12.25 6.96 10.31
N ASP A 30 -11.16 6.52 9.68
CA ASP A 30 -10.24 5.49 10.17
C ASP A 30 -9.56 5.80 11.52
N THR A 31 -9.72 7.02 12.05
CA THR A 31 -9.14 7.49 13.33
C THR A 31 -10.15 8.23 14.22
N LEU A 32 -11.44 7.97 14.05
CA LEU A 32 -12.47 8.49 14.95
C LEU A 32 -12.58 7.64 16.21
N SER A 33 -12.94 8.27 17.33
CA SER A 33 -13.37 7.53 18.52
C SER A 33 -14.67 6.78 18.22
N GLU A 34 -14.99 5.77 19.01
CA GLU A 34 -16.25 5.02 18.87
C GLU A 34 -17.47 5.95 18.99
N LYS A 35 -17.40 6.93 19.90
CA LYS A 35 -18.41 7.98 20.10
C LYS A 35 -18.60 8.87 18.87
N ASP A 36 -17.52 9.21 18.17
CA ASP A 36 -17.58 10.08 16.99
C ASP A 36 -17.94 9.29 15.72
N THR A 37 -17.58 8.02 15.68
CA THR A 37 -18.03 7.08 14.65
C THR A 37 -19.55 6.92 14.68
N GLU A 38 -20.13 6.81 15.88
CA GLU A 38 -21.58 6.68 16.05
C GLU A 38 -22.35 7.94 15.61
N LYS A 39 -21.79 9.13 15.89
CA LYS A 39 -22.34 10.40 15.37
C LYS A 39 -22.40 10.41 13.85
N ILE A 40 -21.37 9.91 13.15
CA ILE A 40 -21.35 9.88 11.67
C ILE A 40 -22.27 8.80 11.12
N ARG A 41 -22.40 7.64 11.78
CA ARG A 41 -23.35 6.58 11.40
C ARG A 41 -24.80 7.03 11.57
N SER A 42 -25.08 7.90 12.54
CA SER A 42 -26.40 8.51 12.73
C SER A 42 -26.79 9.52 11.63
N CYS A 43 -25.86 9.89 10.75
CA CYS A 43 -26.14 10.74 9.59
C CYS A 43 -26.64 9.91 8.40
N HIS A 44 -27.85 10.19 7.92
CA HIS A 44 -28.43 9.59 6.72
C HIS A 44 -27.85 10.21 5.43
N SER A 45 -26.55 9.97 5.16
CA SER A 45 -25.87 10.43 3.94
C SER A 45 -25.37 9.26 3.07
N LYS A 46 -25.27 9.49 1.74
CA LYS A 46 -24.73 8.50 0.80
C LYS A 46 -23.27 8.09 1.10
N VAL A 47 -22.50 8.96 1.75
CA VAL A 47 -21.12 8.69 2.18
C VAL A 47 -21.07 7.56 3.20
N ALA A 48 -21.97 7.56 4.19
CA ALA A 48 -22.06 6.53 5.21
C ALA A 48 -22.41 5.16 4.60
N ALA A 49 -23.35 5.13 3.64
CA ALA A 49 -23.74 3.91 2.94
C ALA A 49 -22.59 3.32 2.08
N TYR A 50 -21.80 4.16 1.41
CA TYR A 50 -20.65 3.73 0.59
C TYR A 50 -19.55 3.05 1.42
N ILE A 51 -19.26 3.58 2.62
CA ILE A 51 -18.25 3.03 3.53
C ILE A 51 -18.64 1.62 3.99
N CYS A 52 -19.91 1.38 4.29
CA CYS A 52 -20.41 0.08 4.74
C CYS A 52 -20.38 -1.01 3.65
N TRP A 53 -20.65 -0.66 2.38
CA TRP A 53 -20.70 -1.63 1.28
C TRP A 53 -19.33 -2.24 0.91
N ARG A 54 -18.24 -1.46 1.00
CA ARG A 54 -16.87 -1.90 0.63
C ARG A 54 -16.21 -2.87 1.63
N CYS A 55 -16.77 -3.03 2.84
CA CYS A 55 -16.17 -3.83 3.91
C CYS A 55 -16.49 -5.34 3.84
N ASN A 56 -17.34 -5.79 2.91
CA ASN A 56 -17.77 -7.18 2.80
C ASN A 56 -17.36 -7.82 1.45
N PRO A 57 -16.20 -8.49 1.36
CA PRO A 57 -15.81 -9.21 0.16
C PRO A 57 -16.63 -10.50 -0.03
N THR A 58 -17.14 -10.70 -1.24
CA THR A 58 -17.91 -11.89 -1.63
C THR A 58 -17.03 -13.14 -1.64
N PRO A 59 -17.45 -14.27 -1.04
CA PRO A 59 -16.67 -15.50 -1.09
C PRO A 59 -16.65 -16.11 -2.50
N ALA A 60 -15.50 -16.66 -2.89
CA ALA A 60 -15.32 -17.34 -4.17
C ALA A 60 -16.05 -18.69 -4.20
N LYS A 61 -16.58 -19.05 -5.37
CA LYS A 61 -17.30 -20.32 -5.58
C LYS A 61 -16.32 -21.50 -5.73
N PRO A 62 -16.68 -22.71 -5.22
CA PRO A 62 -15.84 -23.90 -5.31
C PRO A 62 -15.74 -24.46 -6.74
N VAL A 63 -14.62 -25.12 -7.04
CA VAL A 63 -14.32 -25.75 -8.34
C VAL A 63 -14.51 -27.28 -8.25
N VAL A 64 -15.13 -27.89 -9.27
CA VAL A 64 -15.37 -29.34 -9.37
C VAL A 64 -14.21 -30.04 -10.11
N HIS A 65 -13.76 -31.20 -9.63
CA HIS A 65 -12.61 -31.94 -10.19
C HIS A 65 -12.92 -33.44 -10.43
N TYR A 66 -12.35 -34.03 -11.50
CA TYR A 66 -12.69 -35.36 -12.02
C TYR A 66 -11.84 -36.55 -11.50
N LYS A 67 -10.73 -36.31 -10.78
CA LYS A 67 -9.86 -37.37 -10.22
C LYS A 67 -9.49 -37.07 -8.77
N SER A 68 -9.15 -38.10 -7.99
CA SER A 68 -8.69 -37.96 -6.61
C SER A 68 -7.30 -37.30 -6.53
N TRP A 69 -7.08 -36.48 -5.50
CA TRP A 69 -5.82 -35.75 -5.33
C TRP A 69 -4.62 -36.67 -5.09
N GLN A 70 -4.84 -37.84 -4.47
CA GLN A 70 -3.79 -38.83 -4.20
C GLN A 70 -3.13 -39.33 -5.48
N THR A 71 -3.91 -39.45 -6.56
CA THR A 71 -3.42 -39.91 -7.87
C THR A 71 -2.42 -38.90 -8.44
N TYR A 72 -2.80 -37.61 -8.46
CA TYR A 72 -1.91 -36.54 -8.91
C TYR A 72 -0.66 -36.39 -8.02
N PHE A 73 -0.81 -36.57 -6.71
CA PHE A 73 0.32 -36.51 -5.79
C PHE A 73 1.31 -37.65 -6.01
N ASN A 74 0.85 -38.87 -6.30
CA ASN A 74 1.74 -39.99 -6.63
C ASN A 74 2.48 -39.77 -7.95
N ASP A 75 1.79 -39.28 -8.98
CA ASP A 75 2.44 -38.94 -10.26
C ASP A 75 3.48 -37.82 -10.09
N LEU A 76 3.21 -36.85 -9.21
CA LEU A 76 4.16 -35.79 -8.87
C LEU A 76 5.41 -36.34 -8.17
N LYS A 77 5.24 -37.21 -7.15
CA LYS A 77 6.35 -37.86 -6.44
C LYS A 77 7.26 -38.66 -7.37
N LEU A 78 6.67 -39.38 -8.32
CA LEU A 78 7.40 -40.22 -9.28
C LEU A 78 8.08 -39.39 -10.39
N ARG A 79 7.83 -38.09 -10.48
CA ARG A 79 8.38 -37.18 -11.50
C ARG A 79 8.19 -37.72 -12.93
N LYS A 80 7.06 -38.38 -13.21
CA LYS A 80 6.79 -38.99 -14.52
C LYS A 80 6.84 -37.93 -15.63
N ARG A 81 7.75 -38.12 -16.59
CA ARG A 81 7.92 -37.24 -17.76
C ARG A 81 6.61 -37.14 -18.56
N GLY A 82 6.25 -35.95 -19.02
CA GLY A 82 4.99 -35.69 -19.73
C GLY A 82 3.72 -35.58 -18.85
N VAL A 83 3.73 -36.13 -17.64
CA VAL A 83 2.59 -36.10 -16.70
C VAL A 83 2.81 -35.08 -15.57
N TYR A 84 4.07 -34.91 -15.16
CA TYR A 84 4.49 -34.07 -14.03
C TYR A 84 3.90 -32.65 -14.04
N SER A 85 4.04 -31.91 -15.15
CA SER A 85 3.56 -30.51 -15.23
C SER A 85 2.05 -30.41 -15.03
N ASN A 86 1.29 -31.34 -15.63
CA ASN A 86 -0.16 -31.37 -15.49
C ASN A 86 -0.58 -31.76 -14.07
N SER A 87 0.04 -32.80 -13.48
CA SER A 87 -0.23 -33.23 -12.10
C SER A 87 0.10 -32.13 -11.09
N ARG A 88 1.23 -31.43 -11.25
CA ARG A 88 1.59 -30.28 -10.42
C ARG A 88 0.53 -29.19 -10.50
N ARG A 89 0.17 -28.76 -11.71
CA ARG A 89 -0.83 -27.71 -11.93
C ARG A 89 -2.19 -28.07 -11.33
N ILE A 90 -2.66 -29.30 -11.54
CA ILE A 90 -3.95 -29.75 -11.02
C ILE A 90 -3.90 -29.89 -9.50
N LEU A 91 -2.86 -30.51 -8.95
CA LEU A 91 -2.71 -30.67 -7.49
C LEU A 91 -2.66 -29.32 -6.77
N CYS A 92 -1.91 -28.35 -7.31
CA CYS A 92 -1.85 -26.98 -6.78
C CYS A 92 -3.23 -26.30 -6.77
N ARG A 93 -4.07 -26.53 -7.80
CA ARG A 93 -5.45 -26.01 -7.85
C ARG A 93 -6.39 -26.71 -6.88
N MET A 94 -6.19 -28.02 -6.69
CA MET A 94 -7.00 -28.83 -5.79
C MET A 94 -6.67 -28.58 -4.33
N LEU A 95 -5.45 -28.15 -4.01
CA LEU A 95 -4.93 -28.10 -2.64
C LEU A 95 -5.88 -27.45 -1.63
N PRO A 96 -6.48 -26.26 -1.87
CA PRO A 96 -7.46 -25.66 -0.94
C PRO A 96 -8.64 -26.56 -0.58
N TYR A 97 -9.00 -27.50 -1.46
CA TYR A 97 -10.17 -28.37 -1.35
C TYR A 97 -9.82 -29.78 -0.86
N ILE A 98 -8.52 -30.08 -0.68
CA ILE A 98 -8.08 -31.35 -0.10
C ILE A 98 -8.31 -31.31 1.41
N GLY A 99 -8.68 -32.45 2.01
CA GLY A 99 -8.78 -32.54 3.47
C GLY A 99 -7.46 -32.20 4.16
N TRP A 100 -7.54 -31.59 5.34
CA TRP A 100 -6.42 -31.03 6.11
C TRP A 100 -5.13 -31.87 6.10
N ASN A 101 -5.21 -33.14 6.48
CA ASN A 101 -4.04 -34.04 6.52
C ASN A 101 -3.40 -34.25 5.13
N GLY A 102 -4.19 -34.20 4.07
CA GLY A 102 -3.71 -34.27 2.70
C GLY A 102 -2.98 -32.99 2.30
N GLN A 103 -3.50 -31.82 2.67
CA GLN A 103 -2.84 -30.53 2.44
C GLN A 103 -1.45 -30.50 3.07
N LEU A 104 -1.35 -30.84 4.35
CA LEU A 104 -0.07 -30.90 5.07
C LEU A 104 0.93 -31.84 4.40
N LYS A 105 0.50 -33.03 3.99
CA LYS A 105 1.36 -34.01 3.29
C LYS A 105 1.89 -33.47 1.95
N VAL A 106 1.04 -32.82 1.17
CA VAL A 106 1.42 -32.26 -0.13
C VAL A 106 2.38 -31.07 0.08
N LEU A 107 2.06 -30.15 1.00
CA LEU A 107 2.89 -28.99 1.31
C LEU A 107 4.26 -29.40 1.83
N GLN A 108 4.32 -30.37 2.73
CA GLN A 108 5.59 -30.86 3.28
C GLN A 108 6.48 -31.45 2.18
N PHE A 109 5.90 -32.16 1.21
CA PHE A 109 6.64 -32.66 0.05
C PHE A 109 7.16 -31.52 -0.84
N LEU A 110 6.32 -30.52 -1.14
CA LEU A 110 6.70 -29.43 -2.03
C LEU A 110 7.78 -28.52 -1.42
N ILE A 111 7.75 -28.27 -0.11
CA ILE A 111 8.79 -27.49 0.59
C ILE A 111 10.12 -28.25 0.64
N ASN A 112 10.09 -29.56 0.84
CA ASN A 112 11.29 -30.41 0.79
C ASN A 112 11.76 -30.73 -0.63
N SER A 113 11.02 -30.29 -1.66
CA SER A 113 11.41 -30.58 -3.03
C SER A 113 12.71 -29.88 -3.39
N SER A 114 13.55 -30.53 -4.19
CA SER A 114 14.74 -29.92 -4.79
C SER A 114 14.42 -28.88 -5.88
N ILE A 115 13.14 -28.65 -6.19
CA ILE A 115 12.69 -27.78 -7.29
C ILE A 115 12.24 -26.43 -6.73
N ARG A 116 13.02 -25.38 -6.98
CA ARG A 116 12.77 -24.01 -6.46
C ARG A 116 11.37 -23.47 -6.74
N THR A 117 10.79 -23.79 -7.91
CA THR A 117 9.42 -23.34 -8.24
C THR A 117 8.33 -24.06 -7.46
N GLU A 118 8.57 -25.29 -7.01
CA GLU A 118 7.65 -26.02 -6.12
C GLU A 118 7.72 -25.46 -4.70
N GLN A 119 8.94 -25.26 -4.20
CA GLN A 119 9.20 -24.63 -2.91
C GLN A 119 8.55 -23.25 -2.83
N GLY A 120 8.80 -22.39 -3.84
CA GLY A 120 8.26 -21.02 -3.87
C GLY A 120 6.74 -21.00 -3.92
N TRP A 121 6.11 -21.89 -4.70
CA TRP A 121 4.66 -22.00 -4.72
C TRP A 121 4.08 -22.45 -3.37
N ALA A 122 4.69 -23.45 -2.73
CA ALA A 122 4.25 -23.94 -1.42
C ALA A 122 4.41 -22.88 -0.32
N ALA A 123 5.52 -22.13 -0.34
CA ALA A 123 5.75 -21.02 0.58
C ALA A 123 4.72 -19.89 0.38
N TYR A 124 4.43 -19.52 -0.87
CA TYR A 124 3.37 -18.55 -1.19
C TYR A 124 1.98 -19.02 -0.73
N PHE A 125 1.65 -20.31 -0.97
CA PHE A 125 0.40 -20.91 -0.52
C PHE A 125 0.26 -20.86 1.00
N LEU A 126 1.31 -21.24 1.73
CA LEU A 126 1.36 -21.13 3.18
C LEU A 126 1.28 -19.67 3.65
N GLY A 127 1.85 -18.72 2.91
CA GLY A 127 1.79 -17.30 3.26
C GLY A 127 0.37 -16.74 3.29
N THR A 128 -0.51 -17.31 2.45
CA THR A 128 -1.93 -16.96 2.36
C THR A 128 -2.84 -17.81 3.25
N HIS A 129 -2.43 -19.04 3.57
CA HIS A 129 -3.21 -20.00 4.36
C HIS A 129 -2.44 -20.47 5.60
N TRP A 130 -1.76 -19.54 6.29
CA TRP A 130 -0.86 -19.89 7.39
C TRP A 130 -1.58 -20.51 8.59
N ASN A 131 -2.87 -20.24 8.75
CA ASN A 131 -3.73 -20.92 9.72
C ASN A 131 -3.64 -22.44 9.61
N ILE A 132 -3.33 -22.98 8.41
CA ILE A 132 -3.08 -24.40 8.20
C ILE A 132 -1.97 -24.96 9.13
N VAL A 133 -0.98 -24.14 9.44
CA VAL A 133 0.15 -24.49 10.31
C VAL A 133 0.01 -23.88 11.70
N ALA A 134 -0.52 -22.66 11.80
CA ALA A 134 -0.64 -21.92 13.05
C ALA A 134 -1.50 -22.64 14.10
N ASP A 135 -2.54 -23.35 13.65
CA ASP A 135 -3.51 -24.05 14.51
C ASP A 135 -3.01 -25.44 14.96
N LEU A 136 -1.83 -25.86 14.52
CA LEU A 136 -1.23 -27.13 14.94
C LEU A 136 -0.69 -27.06 16.38
N PRO A 137 -0.65 -28.20 17.10
CA PRO A 137 0.04 -28.29 18.38
C PRO A 137 1.50 -27.83 18.26
N ASP A 138 2.02 -27.17 19.30
CA ASP A 138 3.33 -26.51 19.28
C ASP A 138 4.44 -27.40 18.71
N LYS A 139 4.54 -28.65 19.16
CA LYS A 139 5.55 -29.60 18.66
C LYS A 139 5.51 -29.79 17.13
N GLN A 140 4.33 -29.77 16.52
CA GLN A 140 4.18 -29.90 15.07
C GLN A 140 4.43 -28.56 14.37
N LYS A 141 3.93 -27.46 14.94
CA LYS A 141 4.17 -26.10 14.43
C LYS A 141 5.67 -25.78 14.37
N TYR A 142 6.44 -26.10 15.43
CA TYR A 142 7.90 -25.91 15.44
C TYR A 142 8.61 -26.73 14.36
N LYS A 143 8.15 -27.96 14.08
CA LYS A 143 8.71 -28.75 12.96
C LYS A 143 8.49 -28.07 11.60
N TRP A 144 7.36 -27.38 11.42
CA TRP A 144 7.14 -26.59 10.20
C TRP A 144 8.04 -25.37 10.15
N TYR A 145 8.26 -24.69 11.28
CA TYR A 145 9.23 -23.61 11.36
C TYR A 145 10.63 -24.08 10.97
N ASP A 146 11.14 -25.16 11.57
CA ASP A 146 12.44 -25.72 11.25
C ASP A 146 12.54 -26.12 9.78
N LEU A 147 11.51 -26.77 9.25
CA LEU A 147 11.45 -27.17 7.84
C LEU A 147 11.61 -25.96 6.91
N ILE A 148 10.83 -24.91 7.12
CA ILE A 148 10.85 -23.70 6.28
C ILE A 148 12.18 -22.97 6.43
N ILE A 149 12.70 -22.86 7.66
CA ILE A 149 14.00 -22.22 7.95
C ILE A 149 15.12 -22.96 7.22
N ASN A 150 15.21 -24.28 7.40
CA ASN A 150 16.26 -25.08 6.78
C ASN A 150 16.21 -25.00 5.26
N THR A 151 15.02 -25.12 4.67
CA THR A 151 14.86 -24.98 3.21
C THR A 151 15.23 -23.59 2.72
N TRP A 152 14.86 -22.54 3.47
CA TRP A 152 15.18 -21.16 3.13
C TRP A 152 16.69 -20.89 3.22
N GLN A 153 17.36 -21.31 4.29
CA GLN A 153 18.81 -21.15 4.46
C GLN A 153 19.60 -21.87 3.37
N GLN A 154 19.10 -22.98 2.83
CA GLN A 154 19.76 -23.71 1.75
C GLN A 154 19.55 -23.08 0.36
N ASN A 155 18.37 -22.49 0.11
CA ASN A 155 17.96 -22.12 -1.25
C ASN A 155 17.71 -20.62 -1.47
N HIS A 156 17.67 -19.83 -0.39
CA HIS A 156 17.40 -18.39 -0.40
C HIS A 156 16.20 -18.02 -1.30
N ASN A 157 15.08 -18.70 -1.05
CA ASN A 157 13.84 -18.50 -1.80
C ASN A 157 13.05 -17.30 -1.25
N VAL A 158 12.78 -16.32 -2.12
CA VAL A 158 12.05 -15.08 -1.82
C VAL A 158 10.68 -15.34 -1.19
N GLU A 159 9.91 -16.31 -1.68
CA GLU A 159 8.58 -16.60 -1.14
C GLU A 159 8.66 -17.20 0.27
N SER A 160 9.72 -17.95 0.57
CA SER A 160 10.01 -18.41 1.94
C SER A 160 10.41 -17.25 2.84
N ALA A 161 11.20 -16.28 2.35
CA ALA A 161 11.57 -15.09 3.10
C ALA A 161 10.31 -14.27 3.49
N LYS A 162 9.41 -14.01 2.53
CA LYS A 162 8.12 -13.35 2.77
C LYS A 162 7.25 -14.09 3.79
N LEU A 163 7.21 -15.43 3.69
CA LEU A 163 6.50 -16.29 4.64
C LEU A 163 7.07 -16.14 6.06
N ILE A 164 8.40 -16.16 6.19
CA ILE A 164 9.11 -15.98 7.46
C ILE A 164 8.77 -14.61 8.06
N VAL A 165 8.95 -13.52 7.31
CA VAL A 165 8.64 -12.17 7.78
C VAL A 165 7.22 -12.07 8.32
N ARG A 166 6.25 -12.66 7.62
CA ARG A 166 4.84 -12.52 7.97
C ARG A 166 4.42 -13.31 9.21
N HIS A 167 4.95 -14.52 9.40
CA HIS A 167 4.34 -15.49 10.32
C HIS A 167 5.28 -16.07 11.39
N PHE A 168 6.59 -15.83 11.30
CA PHE A 168 7.54 -16.38 12.26
C PHE A 168 7.67 -15.48 13.49
N PRO A 169 8.22 -16.02 14.60
CA PRO A 169 8.53 -15.21 15.78
C PRO A 169 9.38 -13.99 15.41
N MET A 170 9.00 -12.82 15.93
CA MET A 170 9.69 -11.56 15.60
C MET A 170 11.18 -11.58 15.98
N GLN A 171 11.56 -12.34 17.01
CA GLN A 171 12.97 -12.51 17.39
C GLN A 171 13.79 -13.16 16.27
N TYR A 172 13.22 -14.16 15.58
CA TYR A 172 13.88 -14.80 14.44
C TYR A 172 14.04 -13.82 13.28
N VAL A 173 12.96 -13.10 12.93
CA VAL A 173 13.02 -12.08 11.86
C VAL A 173 14.05 -10.99 12.19
N LYS A 174 14.15 -10.59 13.46
CA LYS A 174 15.13 -9.60 13.93
C LYS A 174 16.57 -10.11 13.85
N GLN A 175 16.80 -11.40 14.07
CA GLN A 175 18.13 -12.01 14.00
C GLN A 175 18.67 -12.06 12.57
N TYR A 176 17.79 -12.25 11.58
CA TYR A 176 18.15 -12.48 10.17
C TYR A 176 17.68 -11.34 9.26
N VAL A 177 17.66 -10.10 9.75
CA VAL A 177 17.18 -8.94 8.97
C VAL A 177 17.95 -8.84 7.66
N ASP A 178 19.28 -8.84 7.72
CA ASP A 178 20.10 -8.57 6.55
C ASP A 178 19.94 -9.67 5.48
N GLU A 179 19.90 -10.95 5.87
CA GLU A 179 19.73 -12.07 4.93
C GLU A 179 18.33 -12.15 4.32
N ILE A 180 17.30 -11.77 5.08
CA ILE A 180 15.93 -11.67 4.57
C ILE A 180 15.84 -10.48 3.60
N THR A 181 16.42 -9.33 3.95
CA THR A 181 16.38 -8.12 3.12
C THR A 181 17.18 -8.23 1.82
N ALA A 182 18.15 -9.14 1.77
CA ALA A 182 18.83 -9.49 0.53
C ALA A 182 17.92 -10.19 -0.49
N GLN A 183 16.77 -10.73 -0.05
CA GLN A 183 15.84 -11.49 -0.87
C GLN A 183 14.46 -10.82 -1.00
N ASP A 184 14.04 -10.06 0.02
CA ASP A 184 12.77 -9.36 0.10
C ASP A 184 12.98 -7.89 0.48
N ASP A 185 12.02 -7.03 0.16
CA ASP A 185 12.15 -5.59 0.44
C ASP A 185 12.21 -5.30 1.95
N TYR A 186 13.14 -4.42 2.36
CA TYR A 186 13.24 -3.93 3.73
C TYR A 186 11.93 -3.36 4.26
N PHE A 187 11.09 -2.79 3.38
CA PHE A 187 9.75 -2.34 3.75
C PHE A 187 8.94 -3.39 4.50
N HIS A 188 8.90 -4.64 4.03
CA HIS A 188 8.10 -5.70 4.66
C HIS A 188 8.68 -6.14 6.00
N VAL A 189 10.01 -6.23 6.10
CA VAL A 189 10.72 -6.55 7.35
C VAL A 189 10.50 -5.46 8.39
N ALA A 190 10.67 -4.19 7.99
CA ALA A 190 10.46 -3.04 8.86
C ALA A 190 9.01 -2.93 9.32
N LEU A 191 8.03 -3.14 8.44
CA LEU A 191 6.61 -3.15 8.79
C LEU A 191 6.30 -4.18 9.87
N ARG A 192 6.88 -5.39 9.77
CA ARG A 192 6.72 -6.44 10.78
C ARG A 192 7.38 -6.09 12.09
N LEU A 193 8.67 -5.74 12.06
CA LEU A 193 9.45 -5.49 13.27
C LEU A 193 9.04 -4.20 13.98
N ALA A 194 8.42 -3.25 13.27
CA ALA A 194 7.86 -2.05 13.87
C ALA A 194 6.66 -2.32 14.79
N GLU A 195 6.09 -3.53 14.79
CA GLU A 195 5.15 -3.94 15.85
C GLU A 195 5.84 -4.02 17.23
N LEU A 196 7.16 -4.20 17.29
CA LEU A 196 7.95 -4.13 18.54
C LEU A 196 8.31 -2.68 18.84
N PRO A 197 7.79 -2.05 19.92
CA PRO A 197 8.02 -0.62 20.18
C PRO A 197 9.50 -0.20 20.22
N ALA A 198 10.38 -1.08 20.71
CA ALA A 198 11.82 -0.83 20.82
C ALA A 198 12.59 -0.97 19.49
N TYR A 199 11.98 -1.49 18.43
CA TYR A 199 12.66 -1.63 17.14
C TYR A 199 12.81 -0.27 16.46
N ASN A 200 14.03 0.07 16.03
CA ASN A 200 14.32 1.29 15.30
C ASN A 200 14.17 1.05 13.79
N VAL A 201 13.22 1.75 13.16
CA VAL A 201 12.99 1.67 11.70
C VAL A 201 14.05 2.51 11.00
N LYS A 202 14.88 1.88 10.15
CA LYS A 202 15.92 2.54 9.36
C LYS A 202 15.29 3.32 8.21
N ARG A 203 15.02 4.61 8.41
CA ARG A 203 14.35 5.48 7.42
C ARG A 203 15.14 5.58 6.11
N GLU A 204 16.46 5.54 6.17
CA GLU A 204 17.38 5.66 5.04
C GLU A 204 17.23 4.52 4.02
N LEU A 205 16.66 3.39 4.42
CA LEU A 205 16.38 2.23 3.55
C LEU A 205 14.96 2.25 2.97
N LEU A 206 14.20 3.31 3.21
CA LEU A 206 12.78 3.41 2.85
C LEU A 206 12.52 4.69 2.06
N THR A 207 11.56 4.63 1.14
CA THR A 207 10.94 5.84 0.60
C THR A 207 10.13 6.54 1.68
N ASP A 208 9.89 7.84 1.51
CA ASP A 208 9.08 8.60 2.47
C ASP A 208 7.65 8.02 2.61
N ASN A 209 7.09 7.45 1.52
CA ASN A 209 5.77 6.82 1.51
C ASN A 209 5.75 5.52 2.32
N GLU A 210 6.78 4.68 2.17
CA GLU A 210 6.95 3.44 2.91
C GLU A 210 7.17 3.68 4.40
N TYR A 211 8.05 4.62 4.73
CA TYR A 211 8.30 5.02 6.11
C TYR A 211 7.01 5.50 6.80
N LEU A 212 6.30 6.47 6.19
CA LEU A 212 5.04 6.97 6.75
C LEU A 212 3.99 5.88 6.87
N TYR A 213 3.93 4.95 5.92
CA TYR A 213 3.01 3.82 5.98
C TYR A 213 3.31 2.90 7.17
N ILE A 214 4.58 2.58 7.42
CA ILE A 214 5.00 1.76 8.57
C ILE A 214 4.63 2.45 9.88
N MET A 215 4.97 3.73 10.02
CA MET A 215 4.67 4.50 11.23
C MET A 215 3.15 4.61 11.47
N ALA A 216 2.39 4.88 10.41
CA ALA A 216 0.92 4.93 10.45
C ALA A 216 0.28 3.59 10.83
N LYS A 217 0.80 2.46 10.30
CA LYS A 217 0.29 1.11 10.60
C LYS A 217 0.61 0.65 12.01
N THR A 218 1.74 1.08 12.56
CA THR A 218 2.22 0.69 13.89
C THR A 218 1.91 1.72 14.95
N ASN A 219 1.10 2.74 14.61
CA ASN A 219 0.66 3.82 15.49
C ASN A 219 1.82 4.54 16.21
N ARG A 220 2.91 4.76 15.48
CA ARG A 220 4.09 5.46 15.96
C ARG A 220 4.02 6.92 15.55
N ASP A 221 4.36 7.83 16.46
CA ASP A 221 4.33 9.25 16.16
C ASP A 221 5.42 9.64 15.14
N VAL A 222 5.08 10.62 14.31
CA VAL A 222 5.96 11.20 13.31
C VAL A 222 5.83 12.71 13.40
N PRO A 223 6.92 13.48 13.48
CA PRO A 223 6.85 14.93 13.53
C PRO A 223 6.11 15.52 12.32
N ASP A 224 5.27 16.53 12.55
CA ASP A 224 4.50 17.22 11.49
C ASP A 224 5.42 17.77 10.40
N GLU A 225 6.59 18.29 10.80
CA GLU A 225 7.61 18.78 9.87
C GLU A 225 8.03 17.68 8.88
N LEU A 226 8.27 16.44 9.34
CA LEU A 226 8.66 15.33 8.47
C LEU A 226 7.54 14.98 7.48
N CYS A 227 6.30 14.90 7.97
CA CYS A 227 5.13 14.65 7.13
C CYS A 227 4.99 15.72 6.03
N GLN A 228 5.07 16.99 6.41
CA GLN A 228 4.97 18.13 5.52
C GLN A 228 6.05 18.12 4.43
N GLN A 229 7.29 17.86 4.83
CA GLN A 229 8.45 17.71 3.95
C GLN A 229 8.26 16.57 2.93
N ALA A 230 7.76 15.43 3.39
CA ALA A 230 7.54 14.26 2.57
C ALA A 230 6.42 14.49 1.53
N LEU A 231 5.31 15.13 1.92
CA LEU A 231 4.24 15.48 0.99
C LEU A 231 4.68 16.54 -0.03
N ALA A 232 5.42 17.55 0.41
CA ALA A 232 6.03 18.55 -0.46
C ALA A 232 6.86 17.92 -1.58
N LYS A 233 7.78 17.03 -1.21
CA LYS A 233 8.63 16.30 -2.15
C LYS A 233 7.82 15.44 -3.12
N LEU A 234 6.79 14.76 -2.63
CA LEU A 234 5.89 13.97 -3.49
C LEU A 234 5.17 14.85 -4.51
N LEU A 235 4.56 15.96 -4.07
CA LEU A 235 3.81 16.84 -4.98
C LEU A 235 4.71 17.49 -6.02
N LEU A 236 5.94 17.87 -5.65
CA LEU A 236 6.95 18.34 -6.62
C LEU A 236 7.29 17.27 -7.65
N SER A 237 7.47 16.01 -7.23
CA SER A 237 7.72 14.92 -8.18
C SER A 237 6.54 14.67 -9.12
N LYS A 238 5.31 14.98 -8.68
CA LYS A 238 4.09 14.87 -9.51
C LYS A 238 3.81 16.13 -10.34
N ALA A 239 4.69 17.14 -10.32
CA ALA A 239 4.68 18.24 -11.28
C ALA A 239 5.13 17.78 -12.68
N GLU A 240 5.79 16.63 -12.76
CA GLU A 240 6.20 15.95 -13.98
C GLU A 240 5.39 14.65 -14.07
N LEU A 241 4.29 14.69 -14.81
CA LEU A 241 3.39 13.56 -14.91
C LEU A 241 3.92 12.56 -15.93
N THR A 242 3.83 11.27 -15.60
CA THR A 242 4.09 10.21 -16.57
C THR A 242 3.10 10.28 -17.74
N ALA A 243 3.47 9.73 -18.91
CA ALA A 243 2.57 9.66 -20.06
C ALA A 243 1.25 8.94 -19.74
N PHE A 244 1.30 7.94 -18.84
CA PHE A 244 0.13 7.25 -18.34
C PHE A 244 -0.74 8.16 -17.48
N GLU A 245 -0.17 8.87 -16.50
CA GLU A 245 -0.91 9.81 -15.65
C GLU A 245 -1.56 10.93 -16.48
N LYS A 246 -0.83 11.51 -17.46
CA LYS A 246 -1.39 12.51 -18.39
C LYS A 246 -2.61 11.96 -19.14
N SER A 247 -2.50 10.75 -19.69
CA SER A 247 -3.59 10.12 -20.43
C SER A 247 -4.79 9.82 -19.53
N PHE A 248 -4.54 9.32 -18.31
CA PHE A 248 -5.56 9.09 -17.31
C PHE A 248 -6.30 10.38 -16.94
N PHE A 249 -5.59 11.47 -16.64
CA PHE A 249 -6.24 12.74 -16.32
C PHE A 249 -7.09 13.27 -17.48
N TRP A 250 -6.60 13.15 -18.72
CA TRP A 250 -7.34 13.58 -19.90
C TRP A 250 -8.64 12.79 -20.09
N GLU A 251 -8.58 11.46 -20.00
CA GLU A 251 -9.73 10.56 -20.19
C GLU A 251 -10.81 10.77 -19.12
N TYR A 252 -10.40 11.08 -17.90
CA TYR A 252 -11.31 11.19 -16.75
C TYR A 252 -11.68 12.62 -16.35
N ARG A 253 -11.26 13.63 -17.13
CA ARG A 253 -11.48 15.06 -16.82
C ARG A 253 -12.95 15.44 -16.58
N GLU A 254 -13.87 14.86 -17.37
CA GLU A 254 -15.30 15.13 -17.32
C GLU A 254 -16.01 14.38 -16.18
N LYS A 255 -15.47 13.24 -15.74
CA LYS A 255 -16.09 12.36 -14.74
C LYS A 255 -15.61 12.62 -13.32
N TYR A 256 -14.35 13.01 -13.13
CA TYR A 256 -13.73 13.02 -11.79
C TYR A 256 -13.14 14.35 -11.35
N PHE A 257 -13.05 15.37 -12.22
CA PHE A 257 -12.25 16.58 -12.02
C PHE A 257 -10.77 16.25 -11.73
N PHE A 258 -9.84 17.12 -12.14
CA PHE A 258 -8.42 16.86 -11.87
C PHE A 258 -8.16 16.91 -10.36
N SER A 259 -7.68 15.83 -9.72
CA SER A 259 -7.30 15.85 -8.30
C SER A 259 -5.99 15.10 -8.10
N PHE A 260 -5.09 15.63 -7.27
CA PHE A 260 -3.88 14.92 -6.87
C PHE A 260 -4.20 13.61 -6.12
N LEU A 261 -5.41 13.46 -5.55
CA LEU A 261 -5.86 12.23 -4.90
C LEU A 261 -6.15 11.08 -5.88
N SER A 262 -6.23 11.36 -7.18
CA SER A 262 -6.30 10.30 -8.19
C SER A 262 -4.97 9.53 -8.30
N LEU A 263 -3.87 10.15 -7.89
CA LEU A 263 -2.54 9.55 -7.87
C LEU A 263 -2.40 8.66 -6.64
N ASP A 264 -2.10 7.38 -6.88
CA ASP A 264 -2.05 6.36 -5.84
C ASP A 264 -1.06 6.69 -4.72
N ASP A 265 0.10 7.26 -5.06
CA ASP A 265 1.13 7.66 -4.10
C ASP A 265 0.62 8.76 -3.15
N VAL A 266 -0.05 9.78 -3.70
CA VAL A 266 -0.61 10.90 -2.93
C VAL A 266 -1.75 10.39 -2.06
N ARG A 267 -2.63 9.56 -2.62
CA ARG A 267 -3.71 8.92 -1.86
C ARG A 267 -3.18 8.13 -0.66
N LYS A 268 -2.09 7.38 -0.83
CA LYS A 268 -1.44 6.62 0.24
C LYS A 268 -0.87 7.55 1.33
N PHE A 269 -0.23 8.66 0.94
CA PHE A 269 0.26 9.68 1.87
C PHE A 269 -0.85 10.28 2.74
N ILE A 270 -1.96 10.66 2.10
CA ILE A 270 -3.12 11.24 2.77
C ILE A 270 -3.77 10.23 3.72
N TRP A 271 -3.83 8.95 3.35
CA TRP A 271 -4.25 7.90 4.28
C TRP A 271 -3.31 7.80 5.50
N CYS A 272 -1.99 7.87 5.30
CA CYS A 272 -1.02 7.86 6.41
C CYS A 272 -1.22 9.06 7.34
N PHE A 273 -1.46 10.26 6.81
CA PHE A 273 -1.74 11.45 7.61
C PHE A 273 -3.00 11.31 8.44
N GLY A 274 -4.05 10.70 7.88
CA GLY A 274 -5.27 10.36 8.60
C GLY A 274 -5.00 9.45 9.79
N LYS A 275 -4.20 8.39 9.59
CA LYS A 275 -3.80 7.43 10.63
C LYS A 275 -2.89 8.04 11.69
N LEU A 276 -2.00 8.94 11.32
CA LEU A 276 -1.08 9.64 12.22
C LEU A 276 -1.70 10.87 12.91
N GLY A 277 -2.99 11.14 12.71
CA GLY A 277 -3.68 12.27 13.34
C GLY A 277 -3.24 13.65 12.83
N LYS A 278 -2.69 13.75 11.61
CA LYS A 278 -2.14 14.98 11.02
C LYS A 278 -3.22 15.85 10.39
N THR A 279 -4.25 16.20 11.18
CA THR A 279 -5.48 16.86 10.72
C THR A 279 -5.21 18.20 10.03
N ASN A 280 -4.28 19.01 10.55
CA ASN A 280 -3.97 20.31 9.94
C ASN A 280 -3.37 20.16 8.54
N LEU A 281 -2.45 19.20 8.35
CA LEU A 281 -1.87 18.89 7.04
C LEU A 281 -2.93 18.38 6.06
N LEU A 282 -3.86 17.54 6.52
CA LEU A 282 -4.98 17.07 5.70
C LEU A 282 -5.89 18.21 5.23
N ILE A 283 -6.26 19.13 6.14
CA ILE A 283 -7.11 20.27 5.81
C ILE A 283 -6.41 21.20 4.81
N ASN A 284 -5.12 21.48 5.01
CA ASN A 284 -4.34 22.32 4.12
C ASN A 284 -4.22 21.69 2.73
N PHE A 285 -3.91 20.40 2.65
CA PHE A 285 -3.89 19.66 1.40
C PHE A 285 -5.24 19.68 0.68
N TYR A 286 -6.34 19.40 1.38
CA TYR A 286 -7.68 19.37 0.78
C TYR A 286 -8.08 20.73 0.20
N ARG A 287 -7.80 21.83 0.92
CA ARG A 287 -8.06 23.19 0.43
C ARG A 287 -7.29 23.49 -0.86
N PHE A 288 -6.02 23.11 -0.88
CA PHE A 288 -5.19 23.24 -2.07
C PHE A 288 -5.71 22.38 -3.24
N ASP A 289 -6.01 21.11 -3.01
CA ASP A 289 -6.48 20.20 -4.05
C ASP A 289 -7.81 20.66 -4.65
N LYS A 290 -8.74 21.21 -3.84
CA LYS A 290 -9.99 21.79 -4.35
C LYS A 290 -9.75 23.07 -5.17
N MET A 291 -8.80 23.90 -4.77
CA MET A 291 -8.41 25.07 -5.57
C MET A 291 -7.79 24.64 -6.90
N ALA A 292 -6.89 23.66 -6.88
CA ALA A 292 -6.26 23.08 -8.07
C ALA A 292 -7.30 22.45 -9.02
N GLN A 293 -8.25 21.66 -8.47
CA GLN A 293 -9.40 21.12 -9.20
C GLN A 293 -10.12 22.22 -9.98
N LYS A 294 -10.53 23.28 -9.29
CA LYS A 294 -11.29 24.38 -9.89
C LYS A 294 -10.50 25.10 -10.97
N TYR A 295 -9.22 25.39 -10.71
CA TYR A 295 -8.34 26.08 -11.66
C TYR A 295 -8.14 25.27 -12.94
N LEU A 296 -7.76 23.99 -12.82
CA LEU A 296 -7.44 23.15 -13.98
C LEU A 296 -8.69 22.82 -14.80
N SER A 297 -9.83 22.61 -14.14
CA SER A 297 -11.10 22.39 -14.83
C SER A 297 -11.49 23.58 -15.69
N HIS A 298 -11.29 24.81 -15.19
CA HIS A 298 -11.55 26.00 -16.00
C HIS A 298 -10.50 26.19 -17.10
N ARG A 299 -9.21 25.96 -16.79
CA ARG A 299 -8.10 26.13 -17.74
C ARG A 299 -8.23 25.22 -18.97
N PHE A 300 -8.73 24.00 -18.77
CA PHE A 300 -8.81 22.97 -19.81
C PHE A 300 -10.24 22.67 -20.27
N GLU A 301 -11.23 23.48 -19.89
CA GLU A 301 -12.65 23.27 -20.22
C GLU A 301 -12.89 23.17 -21.73
N SER A 302 -12.16 23.97 -22.51
CA SER A 302 -12.27 24.03 -23.98
C SER A 302 -11.00 23.60 -24.71
N SER A 303 -10.02 23.05 -23.99
CA SER A 303 -8.76 22.62 -24.58
C SER A 303 -8.87 21.26 -25.25
N GLY A 304 -8.10 21.06 -26.32
CA GLY A 304 -7.92 19.74 -26.94
C GLY A 304 -6.89 18.88 -26.19
N GLU A 305 -6.84 17.58 -26.50
CA GLU A 305 -5.94 16.63 -25.83
C GLU A 305 -4.47 17.03 -25.93
N TRP A 306 -4.07 17.50 -27.11
CA TRP A 306 -2.70 17.94 -27.36
C TRP A 306 -2.32 19.13 -26.48
N GLU A 307 -3.18 20.16 -26.41
CA GLU A 307 -2.94 21.33 -25.56
C GLU A 307 -2.86 20.94 -24.08
N PHE A 308 -3.73 20.03 -23.62
CA PHE A 308 -3.66 19.50 -22.26
C PHE A 308 -2.31 18.83 -21.96
N ARG A 309 -1.86 17.92 -22.85
CA ARG A 309 -0.62 17.15 -22.64
C ARG A 309 0.64 18.04 -22.58
N GLU A 310 0.65 19.11 -23.37
CA GLU A 310 1.74 20.08 -23.41
C GLU A 310 1.75 21.00 -22.18
N LEU A 311 0.57 21.44 -21.71
CA LEU A 311 0.48 22.51 -20.72
C LEU A 311 0.24 22.02 -19.29
N ILE A 312 -0.28 20.82 -19.08
CA ILE A 312 -0.68 20.36 -17.74
C ILE A 312 0.47 20.42 -16.72
N GLU A 313 1.69 20.06 -17.11
CA GLU A 313 2.85 20.11 -16.20
C GLU A 313 3.24 21.54 -15.83
N HIS A 314 3.15 22.46 -16.79
CA HIS A 314 3.37 23.89 -16.53
C HIS A 314 2.31 24.43 -15.55
N GLU A 315 1.04 24.08 -15.75
CA GLU A 315 -0.04 24.49 -14.85
C GLU A 315 0.08 23.87 -13.45
N LEU A 316 0.54 22.62 -13.35
CA LEU A 316 0.80 21.98 -12.05
C LEU A 316 1.96 22.65 -11.33
N ARG A 317 3.06 22.97 -12.04
CA ARG A 317 4.15 23.77 -11.47
C ARG A 317 3.63 25.11 -10.96
N HIS A 318 2.81 25.81 -11.74
CA HIS A 318 2.19 27.07 -11.32
C HIS A 318 1.36 26.90 -10.05
N LEU A 319 0.49 25.89 -9.97
CA LEU A 319 -0.36 25.63 -8.81
C LEU A 319 0.43 25.31 -7.54
N LEU A 320 1.52 24.56 -7.66
CA LEU A 320 2.36 24.23 -6.52
C LEU A 320 2.95 25.47 -5.83
N ARG A 321 3.12 26.59 -6.56
CA ARG A 321 3.51 27.88 -5.96
C ARG A 321 2.52 28.41 -4.94
N PHE A 322 1.26 28.01 -4.98
CA PHE A 322 0.27 28.42 -3.98
C PHE A 322 0.21 27.45 -2.80
N TYR A 323 0.64 26.20 -3.00
CA TYR A 323 0.71 25.22 -1.92
C TYR A 323 1.89 25.49 -0.97
N PHE A 324 3.04 25.84 -1.54
CA PHE A 324 4.26 26.04 -0.76
C PHE A 324 4.20 27.22 0.21
N PRO A 325 3.58 28.38 -0.08
CA PRO A 325 3.39 29.44 0.90
C PRO A 325 2.43 29.07 2.04
N ILE A 326 1.48 28.16 1.81
CA ILE A 326 0.59 27.62 2.86
C ILE A 326 1.37 26.73 3.84
N ILE A 327 2.54 26.25 3.42
CA ILE A 327 3.44 25.35 4.14
C ILE A 327 4.70 26.13 4.49
N GLN A 328 4.89 26.53 5.74
CA GLN A 328 6.16 27.13 6.16
C GLN A 328 7.30 26.10 6.03
N LEU A 329 8.02 26.11 4.89
CA LEU A 329 9.22 25.31 4.68
C LEU A 329 10.42 26.08 5.23
N LYS A 330 11.13 25.49 6.20
CA LYS A 330 12.38 26.09 6.70
C LYS A 330 13.42 26.11 5.57
N LYS A 331 14.17 27.20 5.44
CA LYS A 331 15.30 27.38 4.51
C LYS A 331 16.24 26.18 4.41
N GLY A 332 16.70 25.68 5.55
CA GLY A 332 17.59 24.51 5.60
C GLY A 332 17.00 23.23 5.01
N PHE A 333 15.66 23.11 4.95
CA PHE A 333 14.99 21.99 4.29
C PHE A 333 15.01 22.12 2.76
N LEU A 334 14.70 23.31 2.22
CA LEU A 334 14.79 23.60 0.79
C LEU A 334 16.23 23.41 0.27
N GLU A 335 17.22 23.90 1.00
CA GLU A 335 18.64 23.71 0.66
C GLU A 335 19.05 22.22 0.66
N LYS A 336 18.59 21.45 1.65
CA LYS A 336 18.83 20.00 1.72
C LYS A 336 18.10 19.24 0.60
N MET A 337 16.90 19.68 0.21
CA MET A 337 16.16 19.11 -0.92
C MET A 337 16.87 19.35 -2.26
N ILE A 338 17.33 20.58 -2.51
CA ILE A 338 18.08 20.94 -3.72
C ILE A 338 19.37 20.12 -3.80
N LYS A 339 20.07 19.96 -2.67
CA LYS A 339 21.28 19.13 -2.57
C LYS A 339 21.02 17.65 -2.87
N ASN A 340 19.91 17.11 -2.40
CA ASN A 340 19.58 15.70 -2.52
C ASN A 340 18.84 15.35 -3.83
N ASN A 341 18.29 16.34 -4.53
CA ASN A 341 17.61 16.14 -5.81
C ASN A 341 17.80 17.39 -6.71
N PRO A 342 18.75 17.35 -7.66
CA PRO A 342 19.06 18.49 -8.54
C PRO A 342 17.88 18.99 -9.39
N ALA A 343 16.95 18.12 -9.76
CA ALA A 343 15.73 18.50 -10.50
C ALA A 343 14.83 19.42 -9.67
N ILE A 344 14.82 19.25 -8.34
CA ILE A 344 14.14 20.16 -7.42
C ILE A 344 14.84 21.52 -7.39
N GLY A 345 16.16 21.58 -7.56
CA GLY A 345 16.89 22.84 -7.71
C GLY A 345 16.52 23.64 -8.97
N GLN A 346 16.21 22.95 -10.07
CA GLN A 346 15.67 23.60 -11.25
C GLN A 346 14.23 24.07 -11.01
N LEU A 347 13.39 23.22 -10.41
CA LEU A 347 12.02 23.58 -10.08
C LEU A 347 11.94 24.76 -9.10
N VAL A 348 12.75 24.79 -8.04
CA VAL A 348 12.77 25.89 -7.05
C VAL A 348 13.12 27.22 -7.73
N ARG A 349 14.05 27.21 -8.68
CA ARG A 349 14.41 28.39 -9.49
C ARG A 349 13.29 28.81 -10.43
N GLU A 350 12.68 27.86 -11.13
CA GLU A 350 11.54 28.11 -12.01
C GLU A 350 10.29 28.57 -11.24
N LEU A 351 10.13 28.14 -9.99
CA LEU A 351 9.00 28.49 -9.14
C LEU A 351 9.18 29.81 -8.37
N GLN A 352 10.33 30.48 -8.48
CA GLN A 352 10.69 31.70 -7.75
C GLN A 352 10.43 31.60 -6.24
N LEU A 353 10.61 30.42 -5.66
CA LEU A 353 10.41 30.23 -4.23
C LEU A 353 11.55 30.95 -3.50
N HIS A 354 11.22 32.05 -2.82
CA HIS A 354 12.20 32.78 -2.00
C HIS A 354 12.62 31.92 -0.81
N ILE A 355 13.92 31.68 -0.72
CA ILE A 355 14.56 31.04 0.42
C ILE A 355 14.92 32.16 1.42
N GLU A 356 14.02 32.48 2.35
CA GLU A 356 14.32 33.43 3.44
C GLU A 356 15.20 32.81 4.52
#